data_AF-A0A5N6IXC8-F1
#
_entry.id   AF-A0A5N6IXC8-F1
#
_cell.length_a   1.000
_cell.length_b   1.000
_cell.length_c   1.000
_cell.angle_alpha   90.00
_cell.angle_beta   90.00
_cell.angle_gamma   90.00
#
_symmetry.space_group_name_H-M   'P 1'
#
loop_
_entity.id
_entity.type
_entity.pdbx_description
1 polymer ?
#
loop_
_entity_poly.entity_id
_entity_poly.type
_entity_poly.pdbx_seq_one_letter_code
_entity_poly.pdbx_strand_id
1 'polypeptide(L)'
;MPLVNTTEFNEDTRVLGYDPLLSPQYLQSEIPAPAEATATVRSGRNQAVEIIEQRDDRLLVMVGPCSIHDPATALEYATRLKELAGKLSSDLCIIMRAYLEKPRTTVGWKGLINDPDIDESYNINKGLRISRKLYADLTSMGMPIASEMLDTISPQYLADLISLGAIGARTTESQLHRELASGLSFPIGYKNGTDGNLVVAIDAIGAAAHPHRFLGVTKQGLAAITKTSGNEHGFVILRGGSKGTNYDRESIRQAREALRSKKQREVLMVDCSHGNSNKNHRNQPLVAKEVADQMREGQDAIVGVMIESNIHEGNQKVPAEGPKGLKKGVSITDACIDWETTVTVLEDLADAVRARRAAKASSA
;
A
#
# COMPACT_ATOMS: atom_id res chain seq x y z
N MET A 1 -2.17 1.59 -36.82
CA MET A 1 -2.36 2.96 -36.31
C MET A 1 -2.77 3.81 -37.49
N PRO A 2 -3.94 4.46 -37.50
CA PRO A 2 -4.21 5.46 -38.53
C PRO A 2 -3.17 6.56 -38.36
N LEU A 3 -2.58 6.97 -39.48
CA LEU A 3 -1.60 8.06 -39.57
C LEU A 3 -2.22 9.29 -38.91
N VAL A 4 -1.48 9.92 -37.98
CA VAL A 4 -1.87 11.21 -37.42
C VAL A 4 -1.77 12.22 -38.55
N ASN A 5 -2.89 12.48 -39.19
CA ASN A 5 -3.02 13.58 -40.14
C ASN A 5 -2.81 14.84 -39.29
N THR A 6 -1.75 15.59 -39.53
CA THR A 6 -1.52 16.87 -38.88
C THR A 6 -2.65 17.81 -39.30
N THR A 7 -3.70 17.86 -38.49
CA THR A 7 -4.85 18.76 -38.62
C THR A 7 -4.42 20.21 -38.33
N GLU A 8 -5.27 21.19 -38.66
CA GLU A 8 -5.04 22.64 -38.39
C GLU A 8 -4.85 23.00 -36.90
N PHE A 9 -5.08 22.05 -35.99
CA PHE A 9 -4.96 22.23 -34.55
C PHE A 9 -3.68 21.58 -34.01
N ASN A 10 -3.00 22.30 -33.10
CA ASN A 10 -1.72 21.87 -32.49
C ASN A 10 -1.89 21.15 -31.13
N GLU A 11 -3.10 21.09 -30.58
CA GLU A 11 -3.42 20.47 -29.29
C GLU A 11 -4.61 19.50 -29.40
N ASP A 12 -4.76 18.60 -28.42
CA ASP A 12 -5.90 17.67 -28.25
C ASP A 12 -6.25 16.73 -29.41
N THR A 13 -5.39 16.62 -30.43
CA THR A 13 -5.56 15.69 -31.58
C THR A 13 -5.71 14.20 -31.22
N ARG A 14 -5.39 13.83 -29.97
CA ARG A 14 -5.53 12.47 -29.41
C ARG A 14 -6.45 12.41 -28.18
N VAL A 15 -7.13 13.50 -27.83
CA VAL A 15 -8.05 13.58 -26.69
C VAL A 15 -9.47 13.42 -27.22
N LEU A 16 -10.20 12.42 -26.72
CA LEU A 16 -11.57 12.15 -27.18
C LEU A 16 -12.60 13.13 -26.58
N GLY A 17 -12.27 13.73 -25.44
CA GLY A 17 -13.11 14.68 -24.72
C GLY A 17 -12.71 14.81 -23.26
N TYR A 18 -13.46 15.62 -22.51
CA TYR A 18 -13.28 15.85 -21.08
C TYR A 18 -14.61 15.68 -20.36
N ASP A 19 -14.67 14.76 -19.41
CA ASP A 19 -15.82 14.60 -18.52
C ASP A 19 -15.60 15.38 -17.21
N PRO A 20 -16.66 15.99 -16.64
CA PRO A 20 -16.54 16.67 -15.36
C PRO A 20 -16.24 15.68 -14.24
N LEU A 21 -15.18 15.96 -13.47
CA LEU A 21 -14.81 15.23 -12.26
C LEU A 21 -15.31 15.99 -11.03
N LEU A 22 -16.02 15.31 -10.13
CA LEU A 22 -16.42 15.90 -8.85
C LEU A 22 -15.20 16.37 -8.06
N SER A 23 -15.29 17.54 -7.42
CA SER A 23 -14.17 18.07 -6.65
C SER A 23 -13.91 17.27 -5.36
N PRO A 24 -12.67 17.24 -4.85
CA PRO A 24 -12.40 16.58 -3.57
C PRO A 24 -13.26 17.13 -2.42
N GLN A 25 -13.47 18.44 -2.36
CA GLN A 25 -14.28 19.09 -1.33
C GLN A 25 -15.73 18.60 -1.37
N TYR A 26 -16.32 18.50 -2.56
CA TYR A 26 -17.68 18.00 -2.73
C TYR A 26 -17.78 16.56 -2.21
N LEU A 27 -16.85 15.69 -2.61
CA LEU A 27 -16.87 14.30 -2.16
C LEU A 27 -16.66 14.16 -0.65
N GLN A 28 -15.77 14.98 -0.07
CA GLN A 28 -15.52 14.99 1.37
C GLN A 28 -16.71 15.54 2.16
N SER A 29 -17.54 16.42 1.59
CA SER A 29 -18.79 16.86 2.21
C SER A 29 -19.92 15.83 2.07
N GLU A 30 -20.00 15.14 0.93
CA GLU A 30 -21.00 14.10 0.67
C GLU A 30 -20.75 12.86 1.54
N ILE A 31 -19.47 12.51 1.73
CA ILE A 31 -19.01 11.39 2.54
C ILE A 31 -17.97 11.91 3.54
N PRO A 32 -18.40 12.46 4.68
CA PRO A 32 -17.47 12.95 5.70
C PRO A 32 -16.71 11.78 6.34
N ALA A 33 -15.51 12.05 6.87
CA ALA A 33 -14.82 11.11 7.75
C ALA A 33 -15.45 11.18 9.15
N PRO A 34 -16.06 10.08 9.66
CA PRO A 34 -16.59 10.07 11.02
C PRO A 34 -15.52 10.31 12.08
N ALA A 35 -15.92 10.67 13.30
CA ALA A 35 -14.99 10.95 14.38
C ALA A 35 -14.13 9.72 14.73
N GLU A 36 -14.76 8.54 14.71
CA GLU A 36 -14.14 7.24 14.92
C GLU A 36 -13.08 6.96 13.85
N ALA A 37 -13.42 7.16 12.57
CA ALA A 37 -12.49 7.03 11.46
C ALA A 37 -11.27 7.94 11.64
N THR A 38 -11.49 9.20 12.00
CA THR A 38 -10.40 10.16 12.24
C THR A 38 -9.49 9.71 13.38
N ALA A 39 -10.05 9.19 14.47
CA ALA A 39 -9.29 8.66 15.60
C ALA A 39 -8.48 7.42 15.21
N THR A 40 -9.08 6.48 14.47
CA THR A 40 -8.41 5.29 13.95
C THR A 40 -7.25 5.64 13.04
N VAL A 41 -7.46 6.57 12.11
CA VAL A 41 -6.41 7.01 11.17
C VAL A 41 -5.25 7.66 11.92
N ARG A 42 -5.54 8.57 12.85
CA ARG A 42 -4.51 9.23 13.66
C ARG A 42 -3.72 8.20 14.48
N SER A 43 -4.42 7.26 15.11
CA SER A 43 -3.81 6.18 15.89
C SER A 43 -2.91 5.30 15.02
N GLY A 44 -3.39 4.87 13.85
CA GLY A 44 -2.61 4.06 12.90
C GLY A 44 -1.35 4.78 12.40
N ARG A 45 -1.45 6.07 12.09
CA ARG A 45 -0.29 6.89 11.70
C ARG A 45 0.75 6.95 12.82
N ASN A 46 0.32 7.28 14.03
CA ASN A 46 1.23 7.42 15.17
C ASN A 46 1.92 6.09 15.49
N GLN A 47 1.19 4.98 15.53
CA GLN A 47 1.77 3.66 15.79
C GLN A 47 2.77 3.24 14.70
N ALA A 48 2.45 3.50 13.43
CA ALA A 48 3.40 3.23 12.34
C ALA A 48 4.67 4.09 12.47
N VAL A 49 4.55 5.37 12.85
CA VAL A 49 5.71 6.24 13.12
C VAL A 49 6.54 5.69 14.27
N GLU A 50 5.95 5.35 15.42
CA GLU A 50 6.70 4.81 16.57
C GLU A 50 7.51 3.56 16.21
N ILE A 51 6.96 2.68 15.37
CA ILE A 51 7.65 1.47 14.90
C ILE A 51 8.76 1.81 13.90
N ILE A 52 8.49 2.67 12.91
CA ILE A 52 9.49 3.10 11.92
C ILE A 52 10.66 3.81 12.59
N GLU A 53 10.40 4.56 13.66
CA GLU A 53 11.43 5.25 14.45
C GLU A 53 12.05 4.35 15.54
N GLN A 54 11.67 3.06 15.57
CA GLN A 54 12.15 2.04 16.51
C GLN A 54 11.96 2.40 17.99
N ARG A 55 10.96 3.22 18.30
CA ARG A 55 10.50 3.51 19.67
C ARG A 55 9.47 2.51 20.18
N ASP A 56 8.85 1.77 19.26
CA ASP A 56 7.98 0.63 19.53
C ASP A 56 8.61 -0.62 18.90
N ASP A 57 8.68 -1.70 19.66
CA ASP A 57 9.32 -2.96 19.24
C ASP A 57 8.36 -3.94 18.57
N ARG A 58 7.09 -3.55 18.36
CA ARG A 58 6.13 -4.32 17.57
C ARG A 58 6.50 -4.36 16.09
N LEU A 59 5.91 -5.30 15.35
CA LEU A 59 6.05 -5.40 13.90
C LEU A 59 4.88 -4.71 13.20
N LEU A 60 5.17 -3.82 12.25
CA LEU A 60 4.17 -3.22 11.36
C LEU A 60 3.74 -4.22 10.29
N VAL A 61 2.45 -4.55 10.22
CA VAL A 61 1.95 -5.55 9.28
C VAL A 61 0.92 -4.94 8.34
N MET A 62 1.29 -4.78 7.07
CA MET A 62 0.37 -4.38 6.01
C MET A 62 -0.22 -5.62 5.33
N VAL A 63 -1.46 -5.98 5.67
CA VAL A 63 -2.05 -7.27 5.24
C VAL A 63 -3.47 -7.09 4.70
N GLY A 64 -3.78 -7.74 3.58
CA GLY A 64 -5.11 -7.70 2.97
C GLY A 64 -5.10 -7.97 1.47
N PRO A 65 -6.25 -7.78 0.79
CA PRO A 65 -6.39 -8.16 -0.61
C PRO A 65 -5.39 -7.47 -1.53
N CYS A 66 -4.97 -8.15 -2.60
CA CYS A 66 -4.12 -7.55 -3.63
C CYS A 66 -4.72 -6.24 -4.16
N SER A 67 -6.01 -6.26 -4.49
CA SER A 67 -6.85 -5.09 -4.76
C SER A 67 -8.30 -5.40 -4.38
N ILE A 68 -9.05 -4.38 -3.97
CA ILE A 68 -10.45 -4.48 -3.57
C ILE A 68 -11.35 -4.19 -4.76
N HIS A 69 -12.18 -5.16 -5.14
CA HIS A 69 -13.19 -5.03 -6.19
C HIS A 69 -14.63 -5.14 -5.66
N ASP A 70 -14.81 -5.72 -4.47
CA ASP A 70 -16.11 -5.87 -3.79
C ASP A 70 -16.04 -5.26 -2.38
N PRO A 71 -16.64 -4.07 -2.16
CA PRO A 71 -16.68 -3.42 -0.85
C PRO A 71 -17.29 -4.26 0.26
N ALA A 72 -18.33 -5.07 -0.02
CA ALA A 72 -19.00 -5.87 1.00
C ALA A 72 -18.09 -6.98 1.51
N THR A 73 -17.41 -7.67 0.59
CA THR A 73 -16.40 -8.68 0.93
C THR A 73 -15.20 -8.06 1.65
N ALA A 74 -14.78 -6.85 1.28
CA ALA A 74 -13.71 -6.15 1.98
C ALA A 74 -14.06 -5.82 3.45
N LEU A 75 -15.30 -5.41 3.73
CA LEU A 75 -15.79 -5.18 5.09
C LEU A 75 -15.87 -6.49 5.91
N GLU A 76 -16.25 -7.59 5.28
CA GLU A 76 -16.22 -8.91 5.92
C GLU A 76 -14.78 -9.29 6.31
N TYR A 77 -13.83 -9.18 5.38
CA TYR A 77 -12.42 -9.43 5.66
C TYR A 77 -11.90 -8.52 6.79
N ALA A 78 -12.22 -7.23 6.76
CA ALA A 78 -11.82 -6.27 7.78
C ALA A 78 -12.38 -6.60 9.17
N THR A 79 -13.59 -7.14 9.23
CA THR A 79 -14.22 -7.58 10.49
C THR A 79 -13.40 -8.70 11.13
N ARG A 80 -13.02 -9.71 10.34
CA ARG A 80 -12.17 -10.80 10.82
C ARG A 80 -10.77 -10.31 11.21
N LEU A 81 -10.17 -9.43 10.38
CA LEU A 81 -8.85 -8.86 10.63
C LEU A 81 -8.81 -8.00 11.90
N LYS A 82 -9.87 -7.23 12.18
CA LYS A 82 -9.96 -6.40 13.39
C LYS A 82 -9.93 -7.24 14.65
N GLU A 83 -10.66 -8.36 14.67
CA GLU A 83 -10.65 -9.26 15.83
C GLU A 83 -9.25 -9.84 16.08
N LEU A 84 -8.59 -10.31 15.02
CA LEU A 84 -7.23 -10.84 15.12
C LEU A 84 -6.20 -9.77 15.53
N ALA A 85 -6.31 -8.56 14.98
CA ALA A 85 -5.47 -7.42 15.35
C ALA A 85 -5.60 -7.07 16.84
N GLY A 86 -6.80 -7.17 17.40
CA GLY A 86 -7.01 -6.99 18.84
C GLY A 86 -6.31 -8.07 19.68
N LYS A 87 -6.29 -9.33 19.23
CA LYS A 87 -5.61 -10.44 19.93
C LYS A 87 -4.09 -10.30 19.90
N LEU A 88 -3.53 -9.80 18.80
CA LEU A 88 -2.09 -9.72 18.55
C LEU A 88 -1.50 -8.32 18.81
N SER A 89 -2.25 -7.39 19.39
CA SER A 89 -1.88 -5.96 19.43
C SER A 89 -0.63 -5.64 20.25
N SER A 90 -0.24 -6.52 21.17
CA SER A 90 0.99 -6.40 21.98
C SER A 90 2.27 -6.65 21.19
N ASP A 91 2.15 -7.31 20.03
CA ASP A 91 3.28 -7.77 19.23
C ASP A 91 3.22 -7.23 17.79
N LEU A 92 2.02 -7.04 17.24
CA LEU A 92 1.79 -6.56 15.88
C LEU A 92 0.99 -5.26 15.84
N CYS A 93 1.41 -4.33 14.99
CA CYS A 93 0.61 -3.20 14.54
C CYS A 93 0.03 -3.53 13.16
N ILE A 94 -1.17 -4.10 13.13
CA ILE A 94 -1.83 -4.53 11.90
C ILE A 94 -2.53 -3.34 11.23
N ILE A 95 -2.24 -3.12 9.95
CA ILE A 95 -2.90 -2.16 9.07
C ILE A 95 -3.44 -2.92 7.85
N MET A 96 -4.75 -2.76 7.58
CA MET A 96 -5.37 -3.42 6.44
C MET A 96 -4.86 -2.85 5.13
N ARG A 97 -4.38 -3.70 4.22
CA ARG A 97 -4.12 -3.31 2.83
C ARG A 97 -5.45 -3.07 2.10
N ALA A 98 -5.70 -1.83 1.69
CA ALA A 98 -6.94 -1.39 1.04
C ALA A 98 -6.68 -0.81 -0.36
N TYR A 99 -5.92 -1.53 -1.19
CA TYR A 99 -5.55 -1.07 -2.53
C TYR A 99 -6.74 -1.13 -3.46
N LEU A 100 -6.94 -0.07 -4.26
CA LEU A 100 -8.12 0.06 -5.13
C LEU A 100 -7.81 -0.31 -6.59
N GLU A 101 -6.55 -0.30 -6.97
CA GLU A 101 -6.09 -0.60 -8.32
C GLU A 101 -4.77 -1.38 -8.25
N LYS A 102 -4.47 -2.13 -9.31
CA LYS A 102 -3.16 -2.68 -9.56
C LYS A 102 -2.59 -2.09 -10.85
N PRO A 103 -1.45 -1.37 -10.83
CA PRO A 103 -0.88 -0.79 -12.03
C PRO A 103 -0.47 -1.87 -13.04
N ARG A 104 -0.96 -1.77 -14.27
CA ARG A 104 -0.80 -2.80 -15.33
C ARG A 104 -0.19 -2.22 -16.60
N THR A 105 0.69 -3.00 -17.23
CA THR A 105 1.25 -2.73 -18.57
C THR A 105 0.48 -3.43 -19.69
N THR A 106 -0.50 -4.27 -19.34
CA THR A 106 -1.35 -5.05 -20.27
C THR A 106 -2.83 -4.83 -19.94
N VAL A 107 -3.71 -5.24 -20.86
CA VAL A 107 -5.17 -5.05 -20.76
C VAL A 107 -5.79 -5.77 -19.55
N GLY A 108 -6.84 -5.16 -19.01
CA GLY A 108 -7.80 -5.72 -18.06
C GLY A 108 -8.13 -4.74 -16.92
N TRP A 109 -8.86 -5.22 -15.90
CA TRP A 109 -9.54 -4.36 -14.92
C TRP A 109 -8.66 -3.26 -14.33
N LYS A 110 -9.19 -2.04 -14.33
CA LYS A 110 -8.50 -0.77 -14.04
C LYS A 110 -8.63 -0.32 -12.58
N GLY A 111 -9.20 -1.15 -11.73
CA GLY A 111 -9.41 -0.84 -10.32
C GLY A 111 -10.76 -0.19 -10.03
N LEU A 112 -11.11 -0.15 -8.75
CA LEU A 112 -12.42 0.27 -8.25
C LEU A 112 -12.71 1.74 -8.48
N ILE A 113 -11.68 2.59 -8.54
CA ILE A 113 -11.84 4.00 -8.88
C ILE A 113 -12.23 4.13 -10.35
N ASN A 114 -11.47 3.51 -11.25
CA ASN A 114 -11.68 3.68 -12.69
C ASN A 114 -12.91 2.93 -13.18
N ASP A 115 -13.08 1.66 -12.80
CA ASP A 115 -14.09 0.75 -13.31
C ASP A 115 -14.81 0.03 -12.16
N PRO A 116 -15.69 0.73 -11.41
CA PRO A 116 -16.34 0.18 -10.22
C PRO A 116 -17.33 -0.95 -10.52
N ASP A 117 -17.87 -1.00 -11.73
CA ASP A 117 -18.85 -2.00 -12.15
C ASP A 117 -18.22 -3.21 -12.84
N ILE A 118 -16.91 -3.18 -13.09
CA ILE A 118 -16.14 -4.26 -13.72
C ILE A 118 -16.71 -4.57 -15.12
N ASP A 119 -17.04 -3.52 -15.87
CA ASP A 119 -17.71 -3.57 -17.17
C ASP A 119 -17.07 -2.64 -18.22
N GLU A 120 -15.90 -2.07 -17.90
CA GLU A 120 -15.18 -1.12 -18.74
C GLU A 120 -15.97 0.18 -19.04
N SER A 121 -16.94 0.56 -18.18
CA SER A 121 -17.69 1.82 -18.31
C SER A 121 -16.92 3.08 -17.89
N TYR A 122 -15.80 2.92 -17.19
CA TYR A 122 -14.94 4.01 -16.69
C TYR A 122 -15.67 5.06 -15.84
N ASN A 123 -16.63 4.65 -15.01
CA ASN A 123 -17.39 5.57 -14.16
C ASN A 123 -16.59 6.06 -12.93
N ILE A 124 -15.60 6.92 -13.17
CA ILE A 124 -14.66 7.43 -12.16
C ILE A 124 -15.37 8.14 -11.01
N ASN A 125 -16.38 8.96 -11.32
CA ASN A 125 -17.17 9.68 -10.32
C ASN A 125 -17.91 8.72 -9.36
N LYS A 126 -18.40 7.58 -9.87
CA LYS A 126 -18.99 6.53 -9.03
C LYS A 126 -17.91 5.77 -8.25
N GLY A 127 -16.79 5.45 -8.90
CA GLY A 127 -15.69 4.74 -8.25
C GLY A 127 -15.08 5.52 -7.10
N LEU A 128 -14.94 6.84 -7.21
CA LEU A 128 -14.51 7.71 -6.11
C LEU A 128 -15.45 7.67 -4.91
N ARG A 129 -16.78 7.70 -5.15
CA ARG A 129 -17.79 7.59 -4.08
C ARG A 129 -17.72 6.26 -3.35
N ILE A 130 -17.71 5.17 -4.11
CA ILE A 130 -17.61 3.81 -3.56
C ILE A 130 -16.31 3.67 -2.76
N SER A 131 -15.18 4.10 -3.33
CA SER A 131 -13.87 3.99 -2.69
C SER A 131 -13.80 4.79 -1.38
N ARG A 132 -14.29 6.04 -1.38
CA ARG A 132 -14.28 6.87 -0.17
C ARG A 132 -15.21 6.31 0.90
N LYS A 133 -16.42 5.88 0.52
CA LYS A 133 -17.36 5.24 1.45
C LYS A 133 -16.75 4.01 2.10
N LEU A 134 -16.11 3.15 1.30
CA LEU A 134 -15.40 1.97 1.80
C LEU A 134 -14.30 2.36 2.80
N TYR A 135 -13.46 3.34 2.48
CA TYR A 135 -12.41 3.79 3.40
C TYR A 135 -12.99 4.36 4.70
N ALA A 136 -14.06 5.14 4.62
CA ALA A 136 -14.75 5.67 5.79
C ALA A 136 -15.33 4.54 6.64
N ASP A 137 -15.92 3.51 6.04
CA ASP A 137 -16.48 2.36 6.76
C ASP A 137 -15.39 1.52 7.45
N LEU A 138 -14.32 1.18 6.72
CA LEU A 138 -13.17 0.43 7.25
C LEU A 138 -12.51 1.13 8.43
N THR A 139 -12.33 2.45 8.34
CA THR A 139 -11.69 3.21 9.42
C THR A 139 -12.67 3.48 10.57
N SER A 140 -13.96 3.69 10.30
CA SER A 140 -14.98 3.89 11.36
C SER A 140 -15.17 2.64 12.21
N MET A 141 -14.99 1.45 11.63
CA MET A 141 -14.99 0.22 12.42
C MET A 141 -13.70 0.04 13.24
N GLY A 142 -12.72 0.95 13.20
CA GLY A 142 -11.50 0.83 13.99
C GLY A 142 -10.32 0.15 13.29
N MET A 143 -10.42 -0.14 11.99
CA MET A 143 -9.32 -0.74 11.22
C MET A 143 -8.52 0.34 10.47
N PRO A 144 -7.26 0.62 10.85
CA PRO A 144 -6.41 1.50 10.05
C PRO A 144 -6.13 0.85 8.69
N ILE A 145 -6.04 1.67 7.64
CA ILE A 145 -5.83 1.19 6.27
C ILE A 145 -4.55 1.74 5.64
N ALA A 146 -4.01 0.95 4.72
CA ALA A 146 -2.91 1.30 3.84
C ALA A 146 -3.32 1.29 2.37
N SER A 147 -2.77 2.21 1.58
CA SER A 147 -3.03 2.26 0.13
C SER A 147 -1.76 2.60 -0.66
N GLU A 148 -1.82 2.49 -1.99
CA GLU A 148 -0.72 2.84 -2.91
C GLU A 148 -1.05 4.14 -3.64
N MET A 149 -0.07 5.05 -3.74
CA MET A 149 -0.26 6.30 -4.46
C MET A 149 0.17 6.10 -5.91
N LEU A 150 -0.83 5.98 -6.78
CA LEU A 150 -0.65 5.69 -8.21
C LEU A 150 -0.60 6.94 -9.08
N ASP A 151 -1.18 8.03 -8.58
CA ASP A 151 -1.26 9.33 -9.24
C ASP A 151 -1.22 10.45 -8.19
N THR A 152 -1.16 11.70 -8.66
CA THR A 152 -1.01 12.90 -7.80
C THR A 152 -2.33 13.62 -7.49
N ILE A 153 -3.47 13.08 -7.95
CA ILE A 153 -4.81 13.67 -7.83
C ILE A 153 -5.66 12.88 -6.82
N SER A 154 -5.73 11.55 -6.96
CA SER A 154 -6.56 10.68 -6.11
C SER A 154 -6.28 10.82 -4.60
N PRO A 155 -5.06 11.14 -4.12
CA PRO A 155 -4.84 11.41 -2.70
C PRO A 155 -5.69 12.57 -2.16
N GLN A 156 -6.04 13.58 -2.97
CA GLN A 156 -6.90 14.66 -2.51
C GLN A 156 -8.28 14.18 -2.07
N TYR A 157 -8.76 13.06 -2.60
CA TYR A 157 -10.08 12.51 -2.30
C TYR A 157 -10.08 11.56 -1.10
N LEU A 158 -8.94 10.90 -0.82
CA LEU A 158 -8.90 9.72 0.05
C LEU A 158 -7.85 9.81 1.18
N ALA A 159 -6.84 10.68 1.07
CA ALA A 159 -5.68 10.69 1.97
C ALA A 159 -6.03 10.98 3.43
N ASP A 160 -7.14 11.66 3.71
CA ASP A 160 -7.62 11.89 5.08
C ASP A 160 -8.02 10.60 5.81
N LEU A 161 -8.25 9.50 5.08
CA LEU A 161 -8.64 8.20 5.62
C LEU A 161 -7.49 7.16 5.61
N ILE A 162 -6.28 7.54 5.20
CA ILE A 162 -5.14 6.62 5.05
C ILE A 162 -4.18 6.75 6.24
N SER A 163 -3.74 5.61 6.78
CA SER A 163 -2.80 5.54 7.90
C SER A 163 -1.35 5.26 7.48
N LEU A 164 -1.16 4.58 6.35
CA LEU A 164 0.13 4.17 5.81
C LEU A 164 0.08 4.16 4.28
N GLY A 165 1.09 4.67 3.61
CA GLY A 165 1.15 4.68 2.15
C GLY A 165 2.28 3.85 1.59
N ALA A 166 2.17 3.52 0.31
CA ALA A 166 3.28 3.00 -0.48
C ALA A 166 3.40 3.72 -1.82
N ILE A 167 4.64 3.87 -2.29
CA ILE A 167 4.96 4.19 -3.69
C ILE A 167 5.38 2.91 -4.39
N GLY A 168 4.73 2.64 -5.53
CA GLY A 168 4.95 1.43 -6.32
C GLY A 168 6.33 1.39 -6.97
N ALA A 169 6.84 0.18 -7.24
CA ALA A 169 8.18 -0.03 -7.81
C ALA A 169 8.41 0.68 -9.16
N ARG A 170 7.34 0.98 -9.91
CA ARG A 170 7.38 1.68 -11.20
C ARG A 170 7.31 3.20 -11.08
N THR A 171 6.96 3.72 -9.90
CA THR A 171 6.81 5.15 -9.62
C THR A 171 7.78 5.65 -8.56
N THR A 172 8.56 4.77 -7.91
CA THR A 172 9.63 5.16 -6.96
C THR A 172 10.66 6.12 -7.56
N GLU A 173 10.98 6.00 -8.84
CA GLU A 173 11.89 6.92 -9.56
C GLU A 173 11.20 8.18 -10.08
N SER A 174 9.88 8.25 -10.03
CA SER A 174 9.11 9.39 -10.52
C SER A 174 9.28 10.58 -9.57
N GLN A 175 9.81 11.68 -10.09
CA GLN A 175 9.92 12.94 -9.35
C GLN A 175 8.56 13.41 -8.82
N LEU A 176 7.50 13.30 -9.63
CA LEU A 176 6.13 13.66 -9.22
C LEU A 176 5.66 12.89 -7.99
N HIS A 177 6.01 11.60 -7.88
CA HIS A 177 5.61 10.78 -6.74
C HIS A 177 6.46 11.07 -5.49
N ARG A 178 7.75 11.41 -5.66
CA ARG A 178 8.62 11.85 -4.56
C ARG A 178 8.14 13.19 -3.99
N GLU A 179 7.77 14.12 -4.87
CA GLU A 179 7.18 15.41 -4.51
C GLU A 179 5.83 15.24 -3.81
N LEU A 180 4.94 14.40 -4.36
CA LEU A 180 3.68 14.03 -3.70
C LEU A 180 3.93 13.50 -2.29
N ALA A 181 4.82 12.52 -2.16
CA ALA A 181 5.07 11.83 -0.89
C ALA A 181 5.63 12.76 0.20
N SER A 182 6.36 13.81 -0.19
CA SER A 182 6.84 14.86 0.72
C SER A 182 5.72 15.68 1.39
N GLY A 183 4.50 15.63 0.84
CA GLY A 183 3.33 16.34 1.37
C GLY A 183 2.26 15.44 1.99
N LEU A 184 2.44 14.11 1.96
CA LEU A 184 1.47 13.18 2.52
C LEU A 184 1.56 13.17 4.04
N SER A 185 0.39 13.09 4.70
CA SER A 185 0.26 13.21 6.16
C SER A 185 0.44 11.90 6.91
N PHE A 186 1.12 10.92 6.32
CA PHE A 186 1.33 9.57 6.87
C PHE A 186 2.67 8.99 6.38
N PRO A 187 3.21 7.96 7.05
CA PRO A 187 4.44 7.30 6.63
C PRO A 187 4.31 6.65 5.25
N ILE A 188 5.41 6.64 4.48
CA ILE A 188 5.44 6.15 3.10
C ILE A 188 6.53 5.09 2.93
N GLY A 189 6.12 3.91 2.50
CA GLY A 189 7.04 2.87 2.05
C GLY A 189 7.38 3.00 0.56
N TYR A 190 8.66 2.95 0.21
CA TYR A 190 9.13 3.01 -1.18
C TYR A 190 9.61 1.63 -1.62
N LYS A 191 8.93 1.04 -2.61
CA LYS A 191 9.35 -0.25 -3.15
C LYS A 191 10.67 -0.12 -3.91
N ASN A 192 11.57 -1.08 -3.75
CA ASN A 192 12.73 -1.21 -4.63
C ASN A 192 12.29 -1.38 -6.09
N GLY A 193 13.17 -1.01 -7.03
CA GLY A 193 12.93 -1.07 -8.47
C GLY A 193 12.56 -2.47 -8.95
N THR A 194 11.90 -2.59 -10.10
CA THR A 194 11.42 -3.88 -10.62
C THR A 194 12.55 -4.88 -10.88
N ASP A 195 13.77 -4.39 -11.10
CA ASP A 195 15.01 -5.15 -11.29
C ASP A 195 15.72 -5.52 -9.98
N GLY A 196 15.20 -5.11 -8.82
CA GLY A 196 15.82 -5.30 -7.51
C GLY A 196 16.64 -4.09 -7.04
N ASN A 197 16.71 -3.00 -7.81
CA ASN A 197 17.51 -1.84 -7.42
C ASN A 197 16.94 -1.16 -6.17
N LEU A 198 17.68 -1.20 -5.07
CA LEU A 198 17.30 -0.56 -3.80
C LEU A 198 17.62 0.94 -3.78
N VAL A 199 18.64 1.39 -4.51
CA VAL A 199 19.14 2.77 -4.48
C VAL A 199 18.03 3.76 -4.84
N VAL A 200 17.17 3.42 -5.79
CA VAL A 200 16.05 4.28 -6.21
C VAL A 200 15.05 4.56 -5.09
N ALA A 201 14.84 3.60 -4.19
CA ALA A 201 13.97 3.75 -3.03
C ALA A 201 14.65 4.59 -1.94
N ILE A 202 15.94 4.37 -1.71
CA ILE A 202 16.72 5.16 -0.75
C ILE A 202 16.79 6.64 -1.18
N ASP A 203 17.03 6.90 -2.46
CA ASP A 203 17.03 8.26 -3.01
C ASP A 203 15.63 8.89 -2.94
N ALA A 204 14.55 8.10 -3.10
CA ALA A 204 13.18 8.58 -2.94
C ALA A 204 12.87 9.00 -1.50
N ILE A 205 13.32 8.24 -0.50
CA ILE A 205 13.20 8.61 0.93
C ILE A 205 13.91 9.95 1.18
N GLY A 206 15.17 10.07 0.73
CA GLY A 206 15.94 11.30 0.88
C GLY A 206 15.29 12.50 0.18
N ALA A 207 14.75 12.31 -1.03
CA ALA A 207 14.05 13.36 -1.76
C ALA A 207 12.76 13.80 -1.04
N ALA A 208 11.93 12.84 -0.60
CA ALA A 208 10.66 13.14 0.04
C ALA A 208 10.80 13.80 1.42
N ALA A 209 11.94 13.62 2.10
CA ALA A 209 12.24 14.28 3.37
C ALA A 209 12.40 15.81 3.25
N HIS A 210 12.53 16.36 2.04
CA HIS A 210 12.75 17.79 1.81
C HIS A 210 11.48 18.53 1.33
N PRO A 211 11.41 19.87 1.51
CA PRO A 211 10.37 20.70 0.93
C PRO A 211 10.38 20.68 -0.61
N HIS A 212 9.20 20.61 -1.23
CA HIS A 212 9.03 20.70 -2.69
C HIS A 212 7.99 21.75 -3.09
N ARG A 213 8.01 22.12 -4.38
CA ARG A 213 6.99 22.96 -5.03
C ARG A 213 6.63 22.35 -6.38
N PHE A 214 5.37 21.97 -6.58
CA PHE A 214 4.94 21.27 -7.78
C PHE A 214 3.49 21.60 -8.16
N LEU A 215 3.09 21.22 -9.37
CA LEU A 215 1.72 21.39 -9.87
C LEU A 215 0.82 20.31 -9.27
N GLY A 216 -0.20 20.71 -8.53
CA GLY A 216 -1.20 19.82 -7.96
C GLY A 216 -2.63 20.34 -8.15
N VAL A 217 -3.56 19.74 -7.43
CA VAL A 217 -4.98 20.12 -7.43
C VAL A 217 -5.44 20.52 -6.04
N THR A 218 -6.24 21.59 -5.94
CA THR A 218 -6.86 22.02 -4.68
C THR A 218 -8.05 21.13 -4.33
N LYS A 219 -8.59 21.32 -3.12
CA LYS A 219 -9.85 20.67 -2.70
C LYS A 219 -11.04 21.10 -3.57
N GLN A 220 -10.99 22.26 -4.21
CA GLN A 220 -12.01 22.74 -5.14
C GLN A 220 -11.86 22.13 -6.55
N GLY A 221 -10.82 21.34 -6.82
CA GLY A 221 -10.56 20.74 -8.13
C GLY A 221 -9.83 21.67 -9.11
N LEU A 222 -9.21 22.75 -8.62
CA LEU A 222 -8.45 23.69 -9.46
C LEU A 222 -6.97 23.34 -9.45
N ALA A 223 -6.29 23.56 -10.58
CA ALA A 223 -4.83 23.47 -10.64
C ALA A 223 -4.19 24.51 -9.70
N ALA A 224 -3.14 24.11 -8.96
CA ALA A 224 -2.45 24.97 -8.01
C ALA A 224 -0.97 24.61 -7.86
N ILE A 225 -0.20 25.54 -7.30
CA ILE A 225 1.17 25.28 -6.85
C ILE A 225 1.10 24.73 -5.43
N THR A 226 1.35 23.44 -5.28
CA THR A 226 1.47 22.77 -3.98
C THR A 226 2.85 23.06 -3.39
N LYS A 227 2.90 23.36 -2.09
CA LYS A 227 4.15 23.53 -1.32
C LYS A 227 4.13 22.54 -0.17
N THR A 228 5.19 21.75 -0.04
CA THR A 228 5.30 20.72 1.01
C THR A 228 6.43 21.05 1.98
N SER A 229 6.34 20.51 3.19
CA SER A 229 7.36 20.66 4.23
C SER A 229 8.43 19.57 4.22
N GLY A 230 8.21 18.48 3.47
CA GLY A 230 8.97 17.24 3.61
C GLY A 230 8.26 16.23 4.51
N ASN A 231 8.56 14.95 4.28
CA ASN A 231 8.08 13.80 5.04
C ASN A 231 9.25 12.90 5.42
N GLU A 232 9.65 12.94 6.68
CA GLU A 232 10.78 12.17 7.23
C GLU A 232 10.44 10.71 7.57
N HIS A 233 9.15 10.34 7.49
CA HIS A 233 8.66 9.00 7.84
C HIS A 233 8.66 8.05 6.62
N GLY A 234 9.76 8.07 5.87
CA GLY A 234 10.01 7.19 4.73
C GLY A 234 10.75 5.91 5.13
N PHE A 235 10.39 4.78 4.53
CA PHE A 235 11.10 3.50 4.70
C PHE A 235 11.12 2.70 3.39
N VAL A 236 12.02 1.72 3.27
CA VAL A 236 12.14 0.86 2.10
C VAL A 236 11.17 -0.32 2.20
N ILE A 237 10.61 -0.75 1.07
CA ILE A 237 9.91 -2.03 0.92
C ILE A 237 10.74 -2.93 -0.01
N LEU A 238 11.26 -4.04 0.53
CA LEU A 238 11.95 -5.09 -0.21
C LEU A 238 10.91 -6.06 -0.79
N ARG A 239 10.80 -6.13 -2.12
CA ARG A 239 9.78 -6.91 -2.84
C ARG A 239 10.32 -7.95 -3.82
N GLY A 240 11.63 -8.14 -3.84
CA GLY A 240 12.40 -8.88 -4.84
C GLY A 240 12.65 -8.05 -6.10
N GLY A 241 13.08 -8.71 -7.17
CA GLY A 241 13.32 -8.09 -8.47
C GLY A 241 13.39 -9.13 -9.59
N SER A 242 13.69 -8.71 -10.82
CA SER A 242 14.06 -9.65 -11.88
C SER A 242 15.36 -10.42 -11.58
N LYS A 243 16.19 -9.90 -10.66
CA LYS A 243 17.42 -10.55 -10.17
C LYS A 243 17.19 -11.62 -9.09
N GLY A 244 15.95 -11.81 -8.63
CA GLY A 244 15.59 -12.79 -7.61
C GLY A 244 14.87 -12.19 -6.41
N THR A 245 14.74 -13.00 -5.37
CA THR A 245 14.16 -12.63 -4.07
C THR A 245 15.16 -11.76 -3.29
N ASN A 246 14.67 -10.97 -2.33
CA ASN A 246 15.53 -10.14 -1.48
C ASN A 246 15.07 -10.04 -0.01
N TYR A 247 14.58 -11.15 0.55
CA TYR A 247 14.11 -11.24 1.93
C TYR A 247 15.06 -12.04 2.86
N ASP A 248 16.05 -12.72 2.30
CA ASP A 248 17.03 -13.52 3.04
C ASP A 248 18.01 -12.64 3.84
N ARG A 249 18.69 -13.25 4.81
CA ARG A 249 19.65 -12.60 5.71
C ARG A 249 20.69 -11.73 5.00
N GLU A 250 21.22 -12.20 3.88
CA GLU A 250 22.26 -11.49 3.13
C GLU A 250 21.67 -10.25 2.42
N SER A 251 20.50 -10.39 1.82
CA SER A 251 19.74 -9.28 1.26
C SER A 251 19.41 -8.21 2.31
N ILE A 252 18.99 -8.61 3.51
CA ILE A 252 18.71 -7.69 4.63
C ILE A 252 20.00 -6.96 5.06
N ARG A 253 21.12 -7.67 5.20
CA ARG A 253 22.42 -7.10 5.55
C ARG A 253 22.85 -6.03 4.53
N GLN A 254 22.78 -6.36 3.24
CA GLN A 254 23.12 -5.43 2.15
C GLN A 254 22.20 -4.21 2.13
N ALA A 255 20.90 -4.40 2.38
CA ALA A 255 19.94 -3.29 2.44
C ALA A 255 20.26 -2.31 3.59
N ARG A 256 20.63 -2.83 4.76
CA ARG A 256 21.08 -2.01 5.90
C ARG A 256 22.33 -1.21 5.57
N GLU A 257 23.33 -1.84 4.95
CA GLU A 257 24.57 -1.17 4.54
C GLU A 257 24.30 -0.05 3.53
N ALA A 258 23.42 -0.30 2.56
CA ALA A 258 23.02 0.71 1.58
C ALA A 258 22.32 1.91 2.26
N LEU A 259 21.39 1.67 3.17
CA LEU A 259 20.72 2.72 3.95
C LEU A 259 21.71 3.55 4.77
N ARG A 260 22.61 2.88 5.50
CA ARG A 260 23.66 3.53 6.29
C ARG A 260 24.57 4.40 5.44
N SER A 261 24.99 3.92 4.27
CA SER A 261 25.86 4.67 3.34
C SER A 261 25.24 5.99 2.87
N LYS A 262 23.90 6.04 2.83
CA LYS A 262 23.10 7.21 2.42
C LYS A 262 22.54 7.99 3.62
N LYS A 263 23.02 7.69 4.84
CA LYS A 263 22.60 8.31 6.11
C LYS A 263 21.08 8.24 6.34
N GLN A 264 20.45 7.18 5.84
CA GLN A 264 19.04 6.87 6.11
C GLN A 264 18.92 5.93 7.31
N ARG A 265 17.73 5.93 7.93
CA ARG A 265 17.42 4.98 8.99
C ARG A 265 17.51 3.55 8.44
N GLU A 266 18.16 2.64 9.18
CA GLU A 266 18.40 1.25 8.76
C GLU A 266 17.16 0.35 8.94
N VAL A 267 15.98 0.85 8.59
CA VAL A 267 14.70 0.15 8.76
C VAL A 267 14.07 -0.16 7.41
N LEU A 268 13.42 -1.33 7.34
CA LEU A 268 12.79 -1.81 6.13
C LEU A 268 11.56 -2.66 6.41
N MET A 269 10.70 -2.73 5.40
CA MET A 269 9.58 -3.65 5.32
C MET A 269 9.87 -4.72 4.27
N VAL A 270 9.51 -5.98 4.54
CA VAL A 270 9.61 -7.07 3.57
C VAL A 270 8.23 -7.40 3.00
N ASP A 271 8.06 -7.25 1.68
CA ASP A 271 6.89 -7.73 0.96
C ASP A 271 7.05 -9.23 0.72
N CYS A 272 6.15 -10.03 1.31
CA CYS A 272 6.15 -11.48 1.22
C CYS A 272 5.62 -11.98 -0.14
N SER A 273 4.95 -11.13 -0.92
CA SER A 273 4.34 -11.43 -2.21
C SER A 273 5.27 -11.08 -3.39
N HIS A 274 4.68 -10.77 -4.55
CA HIS A 274 5.33 -10.28 -5.77
C HIS A 274 6.58 -11.07 -6.17
N GLY A 275 7.77 -10.45 -6.21
CA GLY A 275 8.97 -11.19 -6.61
C GLY A 275 9.54 -12.06 -5.51
N ASN A 276 9.31 -11.70 -4.24
CA ASN A 276 9.74 -12.53 -3.11
C ASN A 276 8.96 -13.85 -3.04
N SER A 277 7.70 -13.86 -3.47
CA SER A 277 6.93 -15.09 -3.61
C SER A 277 7.19 -15.84 -4.94
N ASN A 278 8.05 -15.30 -5.82
CA ASN A 278 8.18 -15.76 -7.21
C ASN A 278 6.82 -15.81 -7.94
N LYS A 279 5.92 -14.87 -7.63
CA LYS A 279 4.54 -14.81 -8.13
C LYS A 279 3.70 -16.05 -7.82
N ASN A 280 4.03 -16.77 -6.75
CA ASN A 280 3.25 -17.90 -6.25
C ASN A 280 2.82 -17.59 -4.81
N HIS A 281 1.51 -17.37 -4.60
CA HIS A 281 0.96 -16.97 -3.30
C HIS A 281 1.28 -17.98 -2.19
N ARG A 282 1.47 -19.26 -2.53
CA ARG A 282 1.84 -20.33 -1.58
C ARG A 282 3.24 -20.19 -1.00
N ASN A 283 4.09 -19.35 -1.59
CA ASN A 283 5.41 -19.04 -1.07
C ASN A 283 5.37 -17.91 -0.02
N GLN A 284 4.30 -17.12 0.07
CA GLN A 284 4.22 -16.02 1.05
C GLN A 284 4.46 -16.49 2.49
N PRO A 285 3.89 -17.63 2.96
CA PRO A 285 4.17 -18.14 4.31
C PRO A 285 5.63 -18.54 4.51
N LEU A 286 6.31 -19.02 3.47
CA LEU A 286 7.74 -19.37 3.53
C LEU A 286 8.60 -18.12 3.68
N VAL A 287 8.26 -17.05 2.95
CA VAL A 287 8.93 -15.75 3.08
C VAL A 287 8.70 -15.16 4.47
N ALA A 288 7.46 -15.17 4.96
CA ALA A 288 7.12 -14.68 6.29
C ALA A 288 7.84 -15.48 7.38
N LYS A 289 7.96 -16.80 7.22
CA LYS A 289 8.71 -17.66 8.14
C LYS A 289 10.21 -17.30 8.18
N GLU A 290 10.85 -17.09 7.04
CA GLU A 290 12.28 -16.68 7.00
C GLU A 290 12.47 -15.31 7.67
N VAL A 291 11.53 -14.39 7.51
CA VAL A 291 11.54 -13.10 8.24
C VAL A 291 11.37 -13.31 9.74
N ALA A 292 10.42 -14.16 10.15
CA ALA A 292 10.16 -14.49 11.54
C ALA A 292 11.39 -15.12 12.20
N ASP A 293 12.07 -16.05 11.52
CA ASP A 293 13.29 -16.70 12.01
C ASP A 293 14.44 -15.69 12.18
N GLN A 294 14.63 -14.74 11.25
CA GLN A 294 15.58 -13.65 11.42
C GLN A 294 15.25 -12.76 12.63
N MET A 295 13.98 -12.46 12.87
CA MET A 295 13.55 -11.67 14.02
C MET A 295 13.83 -12.39 15.34
N ARG A 296 13.59 -13.72 15.40
CA ARG A 296 13.95 -14.57 16.56
C ARG A 296 15.44 -14.52 16.87
N GLU A 297 16.27 -14.42 15.83
CA GLU A 297 17.73 -14.25 15.92
C GLU A 297 18.17 -12.83 16.31
N GLY A 298 17.23 -11.91 16.54
CA GLY A 298 17.51 -10.56 17.01
C GLY A 298 17.52 -9.48 15.91
N GLN A 299 17.15 -9.81 14.67
CA GLN A 299 17.08 -8.83 13.59
C GLN A 299 16.12 -7.68 13.95
N ASP A 300 16.64 -6.45 13.93
CA ASP A 300 15.95 -5.24 14.35
C ASP A 300 15.69 -4.25 13.21
N ALA A 301 16.32 -4.43 12.06
CA ALA A 301 16.07 -3.62 10.87
C ALA A 301 14.72 -3.91 10.20
N ILE A 302 14.19 -5.13 10.37
CA ILE A 302 12.88 -5.49 9.86
C ILE A 302 11.82 -4.90 10.81
N VAL A 303 11.23 -3.79 10.38
CA VAL A 303 10.17 -3.09 11.13
C VAL A 303 8.78 -3.42 10.60
N GLY A 304 8.68 -4.08 9.45
CA GLY A 304 7.38 -4.54 8.98
C GLY A 304 7.40 -5.59 7.89
N VAL A 305 6.20 -6.11 7.60
CA VAL A 305 5.94 -7.01 6.47
C VAL A 305 4.71 -6.57 5.68
N MET A 306 4.67 -6.92 4.40
CA MET A 306 3.50 -6.78 3.53
C MET A 306 3.04 -8.15 3.04
N ILE A 307 1.74 -8.45 3.16
CA ILE A 307 1.15 -9.75 2.83
C ILE A 307 -0.11 -9.53 1.99
N GLU A 308 -0.23 -10.29 0.89
CA GLU A 308 -1.45 -10.32 0.07
C GLU A 308 -2.31 -11.52 0.46
N SER A 309 -3.41 -11.23 1.14
CA SER A 309 -4.34 -12.19 1.74
C SER A 309 -5.79 -11.84 1.42
N ASN A 310 -6.65 -12.84 1.31
CA ASN A 310 -8.08 -12.64 1.12
C ASN A 310 -8.87 -13.69 1.92
N ILE A 311 -10.20 -13.68 1.83
CA ILE A 311 -11.04 -14.70 2.48
C ILE A 311 -10.70 -16.09 1.93
N HIS A 312 -10.47 -16.19 0.62
CA HIS A 312 -10.10 -17.43 -0.07
C HIS A 312 -8.82 -17.25 -0.89
N GLU A 313 -8.06 -18.34 -1.03
CA GLU A 313 -6.76 -18.33 -1.72
C GLU A 313 -6.88 -18.16 -3.24
N GLY A 314 -5.75 -17.87 -3.86
CA GLY A 314 -5.62 -17.81 -5.31
C GLY A 314 -6.16 -16.52 -5.92
N ASN A 315 -6.42 -16.58 -7.22
CA ASN A 315 -7.08 -15.53 -7.97
C ASN A 315 -8.05 -16.12 -9.00
N GLN A 316 -8.81 -15.25 -9.65
CA GLN A 316 -9.71 -15.58 -10.74
C GLN A 316 -9.67 -14.48 -11.81
N LYS A 317 -10.11 -14.82 -13.02
CA LYS A 317 -10.38 -13.82 -14.07
C LYS A 317 -11.82 -13.37 -13.95
N VAL A 318 -12.11 -12.15 -14.39
CA VAL A 318 -13.50 -11.70 -14.61
C VAL A 318 -14.09 -12.57 -15.72
N PRO A 319 -15.19 -13.29 -15.47
CA PRO A 319 -15.79 -14.18 -16.46
C PRO A 319 -16.63 -13.39 -17.48
N ALA A 320 -17.09 -14.04 -18.54
CA ALA A 320 -17.80 -13.38 -19.64
C ALA A 320 -19.15 -12.78 -19.21
N GLU A 321 -19.80 -13.40 -18.21
CA GLU A 321 -21.03 -12.93 -17.56
C GLU A 321 -20.80 -11.74 -16.60
N GLY A 322 -19.56 -11.26 -16.47
CA GLY A 322 -19.19 -10.09 -15.67
C GLY A 322 -19.09 -10.37 -14.17
N PRO A 323 -19.23 -9.35 -13.30
CA PRO A 323 -18.99 -9.47 -11.86
C PRO A 323 -19.90 -10.48 -11.15
N LYS A 324 -21.08 -10.81 -11.72
CA LYS A 324 -22.02 -11.78 -11.13
C LYS A 324 -21.48 -13.21 -11.09
N GLY A 325 -20.53 -13.54 -11.96
CA GLY A 325 -19.89 -14.86 -11.98
C GLY A 325 -18.65 -14.97 -11.09
N LEU A 326 -18.25 -13.88 -10.40
CA LEU A 326 -17.08 -13.89 -9.54
C LEU A 326 -17.33 -14.71 -8.28
N LYS A 327 -16.37 -15.57 -7.93
CA LYS A 327 -16.33 -16.22 -6.62
C LYS A 327 -16.08 -15.14 -5.56
N LYS A 328 -16.98 -15.04 -4.58
CA LYS A 328 -16.81 -14.16 -3.43
C LYS A 328 -15.47 -14.43 -2.75
N GLY A 329 -14.78 -13.39 -2.27
CA GLY A 329 -13.57 -13.55 -1.44
C GLY A 329 -12.31 -14.03 -2.18
N VAL A 330 -12.33 -14.14 -3.51
CA VAL A 330 -11.17 -14.52 -4.34
C VAL A 330 -10.72 -13.31 -5.16
N SER A 331 -9.42 -13.00 -5.13
CA SER A 331 -8.83 -11.87 -5.83
C SER A 331 -9.06 -11.93 -7.35
N ILE A 332 -9.31 -10.78 -8.00
CA ILE A 332 -9.32 -10.67 -9.48
C ILE A 332 -8.01 -10.12 -10.06
N THR A 333 -7.01 -9.91 -9.20
CA THR A 333 -5.66 -9.46 -9.57
C THR A 333 -4.64 -10.54 -9.22
N ASP A 334 -3.67 -10.28 -8.34
CA ASP A 334 -2.70 -11.30 -7.95
C ASP A 334 -3.32 -12.27 -6.94
N ALA A 335 -2.79 -13.49 -6.95
CA ALA A 335 -3.21 -14.54 -6.05
C ALA A 335 -2.87 -14.20 -4.60
N CYS A 336 -3.81 -14.45 -3.70
CA CYS A 336 -3.67 -14.19 -2.26
C CYS A 336 -3.60 -15.52 -1.49
N ILE A 337 -3.04 -15.51 -0.28
CA ILE A 337 -3.28 -16.60 0.68
C ILE A 337 -4.71 -16.51 1.24
N ASP A 338 -5.25 -17.64 1.71
CA ASP A 338 -6.56 -17.66 2.37
C ASP A 338 -6.50 -17.13 3.81
N TRP A 339 -7.67 -17.04 4.44
CA TRP A 339 -7.82 -16.53 5.79
C TRP A 339 -7.11 -17.39 6.83
N GLU A 340 -7.21 -18.71 6.74
CA GLU A 340 -6.63 -19.66 7.69
C GLU A 340 -5.09 -19.61 7.67
N THR A 341 -4.51 -19.51 6.48
CA THR A 341 -3.06 -19.29 6.31
C THR A 341 -2.68 -17.91 6.83
N THR A 342 -3.51 -16.89 6.63
CA THR A 342 -3.26 -15.53 7.16
C THR A 342 -3.17 -15.53 8.67
N VAL A 343 -4.08 -16.22 9.38
CA VAL A 343 -4.04 -16.35 10.84
C VAL A 343 -2.72 -17.00 11.27
N THR A 344 -2.37 -18.13 10.66
CA THR A 344 -1.15 -18.89 10.98
C THR A 344 0.11 -18.03 10.83
N VAL A 345 0.21 -17.27 9.73
CA VAL A 345 1.35 -16.39 9.46
C VAL A 345 1.44 -15.25 10.48
N LEU A 346 0.32 -14.64 10.84
CA LEU A 346 0.31 -13.53 11.81
C LEU A 346 0.64 -14.01 13.23
N GLU A 347 0.16 -15.19 13.63
CA GLU A 347 0.52 -15.77 14.93
C GLU A 347 2.03 -16.10 15.01
N ASP A 348 2.61 -16.66 13.95
CA ASP A 348 4.06 -16.94 13.88
C ASP A 348 4.90 -15.66 13.94
N LEU A 349 4.48 -14.60 13.25
CA LEU A 349 5.15 -13.29 13.32
C LEU A 349 5.05 -12.67 14.72
N ALA A 350 3.90 -12.80 15.40
CA ALA A 350 3.75 -12.35 16.78
C ALA A 350 4.66 -13.14 17.73
N ASP A 351 4.78 -14.45 17.56
CA ASP A 351 5.75 -15.29 18.28
C ASP A 351 7.20 -14.83 18.05
N ALA A 352 7.55 -14.47 16.82
CA ALA A 352 8.88 -13.97 16.50
C ALA A 352 9.20 -12.63 17.17
N VAL A 353 8.22 -11.71 17.26
CA VAL A 353 8.37 -10.46 18.02
C VAL A 353 8.63 -10.75 19.50
N ARG A 354 7.84 -11.66 20.11
CA ARG A 354 8.01 -12.07 21.51
C ARG A 354 9.39 -12.66 21.78
N ALA A 355 9.86 -13.55 20.89
CA ALA A 355 11.19 -14.14 20.97
C ALA A 355 12.30 -13.09 20.86
N ARG A 356 12.17 -12.14 19.91
CA ARG A 356 13.11 -11.01 19.76
C ARG A 356 13.21 -10.17 21.04
N ARG A 357 12.06 -9.87 21.65
CA ARG A 357 11.97 -9.10 22.90
C ARG A 357 12.67 -9.83 24.06
N ALA A 358 12.47 -11.14 24.17
CA ALA A 358 13.14 -11.98 25.17
C ALA A 358 14.66 -12.09 24.97
N ALA A 359 15.12 -12.20 23.72
CA ALA A 359 16.55 -12.24 23.37
C ALA A 359 17.24 -10.92 23.75
N LYS A 360 16.62 -9.76 23.44
CA LYS A 360 17.15 -8.44 23.81
C LYS A 360 17.22 -8.24 25.32
N ALA A 361 16.18 -8.67 26.05
CA ALA A 361 16.17 -8.59 27.51
C ALA A 361 17.24 -9.48 28.19
N SER A 362 17.67 -10.56 27.53
CA SER A 362 18.73 -11.44 28.03
C SER A 362 20.14 -10.93 27.71
N SER A 363 20.27 -10.01 26.75
CA SER A 363 21.53 -9.41 26.32
C SER A 363 21.83 -8.03 26.93
N ALA A 364 20.84 -7.42 27.59
CA ALA A 364 20.92 -6.16 28.32
C ALA A 364 21.21 -6.43 29.80
#